data_AF-A0A962I8I1-F1
#
_entry.id   AF-A0A962I8I1-F1
#
_cell.length_a   1.000
_cell.length_b   1.000
_cell.length_c   1.000
_cell.angle_alpha   90.00
_cell.angle_beta   90.00
_cell.angle_gamma   90.00
#
_symmetry.space_group_name_H-M   'P 1'
#
loop_
_entity.id
_entity.type
_entity.pdbx_description
1 polymer ?
#
loop_
_entity_poly.entity_id
_entity_poly.type
_entity_poly.pdbx_seq_one_letter_code
_entity_poly.pdbx_strand_id
1 'polypeptide(L)'
;ALDYGEVTFGKDSKLRLYGTPGQDRFDFIWSLLARDALGVILLVDNSRPAPLTDLNQYLDAFTDAIEQGRVVIGVGRMEEYPLPNLEAYLEHLDARQLLVPVIPVDVRRRDDVLLLIESLFRQIECLLEVTADGEAADDWSELVRTAREGSE
;
A
#
# COMPACT_ATOMS: atom_id res chain seq x y z
N ALA A 1 -17.12 6.96 6.66
CA ALA A 1 -17.52 5.57 6.32
C ALA A 1 -16.24 4.82 6.00
N LEU A 2 -16.14 3.55 6.40
CA LEU A 2 -15.04 2.66 6.03
C LEU A 2 -15.51 1.87 4.81
N ASP A 3 -14.73 1.88 3.73
CA ASP A 3 -15.01 1.10 2.53
C ASP A 3 -14.42 -0.31 2.69
N TYR A 4 -15.13 -1.33 2.22
CA TYR A 4 -14.72 -2.73 2.34
C TYR A 4 -14.76 -3.42 0.97
N GLY A 5 -13.67 -4.10 0.64
CA GLY A 5 -13.58 -5.04 -0.47
C GLY A 5 -13.08 -6.40 0.01
N GLU A 6 -13.56 -7.47 -0.62
CA GLU A 6 -13.04 -8.82 -0.38
C GLU A 6 -12.82 -9.51 -1.72
N VAL A 7 -11.67 -10.15 -1.87
CA VAL A 7 -11.41 -11.08 -2.97
C VAL A 7 -11.06 -12.44 -2.37
N THR A 8 -11.76 -13.47 -2.81
CA THR A 8 -11.50 -14.85 -2.39
C THR A 8 -10.65 -15.54 -3.45
N PHE A 9 -9.60 -16.24 -3.01
CA PHE A 9 -8.68 -16.98 -3.88
C PHE A 9 -8.55 -18.42 -3.38
N GLY A 10 -8.51 -19.39 -4.29
CA GLY A 10 -8.50 -20.80 -3.92
C GLY A 10 -9.78 -21.24 -3.19
N LYS A 11 -9.66 -22.23 -2.29
CA LYS A 11 -10.83 -22.77 -1.55
C LYS A 11 -11.16 -21.99 -0.27
N ASP A 12 -10.16 -21.44 0.42
CA ASP A 12 -10.36 -20.86 1.77
C ASP A 12 -9.59 -19.54 2.03
N SER A 13 -8.86 -18.99 1.05
CA SER A 13 -8.06 -17.76 1.25
C SER A 13 -8.84 -16.50 0.86
N LYS A 14 -8.80 -15.48 1.71
CA LYS A 14 -9.53 -14.22 1.50
C LYS A 14 -8.62 -13.02 1.73
N LEU A 15 -8.46 -12.20 0.69
CA LEU A 15 -7.88 -10.87 0.81
C LEU A 15 -8.99 -9.88 1.13
N ARG A 16 -8.82 -9.14 2.23
CA ARG A 16 -9.74 -8.09 2.63
C ARG A 16 -9.06 -6.73 2.48
N LEU A 17 -9.69 -5.83 1.76
CA LEU A 17 -9.26 -4.46 1.58
C LEU A 17 -10.16 -3.55 2.42
N TYR A 18 -9.55 -2.72 3.26
CA TYR A 18 -10.24 -1.75 4.09
C TYR A 18 -9.80 -0.35 3.67
N GLY A 19 -10.71 0.44 3.11
CA GLY A 19 -10.49 1.85 2.78
C GLY A 19 -10.91 2.74 3.93
N THR A 20 -9.96 3.40 4.59
CA THR A 20 -10.25 4.37 5.66
C THR A 20 -10.25 5.80 5.15
N PRO A 21 -11.12 6.67 5.71
CA PRO A 21 -10.95 8.11 5.54
C PRO A 21 -9.62 8.56 6.16
N GLY A 22 -8.80 9.27 5.38
CA GLY A 22 -7.49 9.78 5.80
C GLY A 22 -7.52 11.01 6.73
N GLN A 23 -8.61 11.24 7.47
CA GLN A 23 -8.75 12.41 8.36
C GLN A 23 -8.29 12.05 9.78
N ASP A 24 -7.51 12.93 10.42
CA ASP A 24 -6.89 12.72 11.75
C ASP A 24 -7.87 12.27 12.84
N ARG A 25 -9.14 12.69 12.75
CA ARG A 25 -10.20 12.26 13.68
C ARG A 25 -10.54 10.76 13.62
N PHE A 26 -9.93 10.01 12.70
CA PHE A 26 -10.05 8.55 12.57
C PHE A 26 -8.74 7.81 12.84
N ASP A 27 -7.73 8.47 13.42
CA ASP A 27 -6.45 7.89 13.88
C ASP A 27 -6.63 6.59 14.69
N PHE A 28 -7.68 6.53 15.53
CA PHE A 28 -8.03 5.33 16.29
C PHE A 28 -8.28 4.11 15.40
N ILE A 29 -8.92 4.28 14.24
CA ILE A 29 -9.20 3.18 13.30
C ILE A 29 -7.90 2.67 12.68
N TRP A 30 -6.93 3.55 12.45
CA TRP A 30 -5.64 3.16 11.86
C TRP A 30 -4.86 2.23 12.79
N SER A 31 -4.89 2.50 14.10
CA SER A 31 -4.24 1.63 15.10
C SER A 31 -4.85 0.22 15.18
N LEU A 32 -6.15 0.08 14.89
CA LEU A 32 -6.84 -1.21 14.86
C LEU A 32 -6.51 -1.99 13.58
N LEU A 33 -6.45 -1.30 12.44
CA LEU A 33 -6.15 -1.92 11.16
C LEU A 33 -4.68 -2.33 11.03
N ALA A 34 -3.76 -1.54 11.60
CA ALA A 34 -2.32 -1.81 11.52
C ALA A 34 -1.90 -3.11 12.23
N ARG A 35 -2.62 -3.53 13.29
CA ARG A 35 -2.20 -4.67 14.12
C ARG A 35 -2.20 -6.02 13.40
N ASP A 36 -3.10 -6.23 12.45
CA ASP A 36 -3.26 -7.51 11.73
C ASP A 36 -3.22 -7.33 10.20
N ALA A 37 -2.80 -6.17 9.71
CA ALA A 37 -2.69 -5.93 8.28
C ALA A 37 -1.53 -6.73 7.67
N LEU A 38 -1.80 -7.41 6.55
CA LEU A 38 -0.76 -7.98 5.68
C LEU A 38 0.14 -6.91 5.08
N GLY A 39 -0.38 -5.70 4.87
CA GLY A 39 0.35 -4.55 4.38
C GLY A 39 -0.56 -3.34 4.20
N VAL A 40 0.04 -2.20 3.85
CA VAL A 40 -0.63 -0.90 3.80
C VAL A 40 -0.37 -0.21 2.47
N ILE A 41 -1.43 0.32 1.84
CA ILE A 41 -1.32 1.24 0.71
C ILE A 41 -1.65 2.64 1.23
N LEU A 42 -0.71 3.57 1.14
CA LEU A 42 -0.90 4.97 1.48
C LEU A 42 -1.26 5.75 0.22
N LEU A 43 -2.37 6.48 0.24
CA LEU A 43 -2.81 7.30 -0.89
C LEU A 43 -2.66 8.78 -0.56
N VAL A 44 -1.78 9.47 -1.30
CA VAL A 44 -1.53 10.91 -1.14
C VAL A 44 -2.21 11.67 -2.28
N ASP A 45 -2.88 12.77 -1.96
CA ASP A 45 -3.50 13.66 -2.95
C ASP A 45 -2.58 14.84 -3.24
N ASN A 46 -1.96 14.88 -4.43
CA ASN A 46 -0.99 15.92 -4.77
C ASN A 46 -1.60 17.31 -4.95
N SER A 47 -2.93 17.42 -4.98
CA SER A 47 -3.63 18.71 -5.02
C SER A 47 -3.75 19.40 -3.65
N ARG A 48 -3.36 18.72 -2.57
CA ARG A 48 -3.38 19.29 -1.23
C ARG A 48 -2.32 20.39 -1.09
N PRO A 49 -2.51 21.36 -0.16
CA PRO A 49 -1.54 22.43 0.04
C PRO A 49 -0.15 21.97 0.52
N ALA A 50 -0.08 20.83 1.23
CA ALA A 50 1.15 20.32 1.82
C ALA A 50 1.20 18.78 1.79
N PRO A 51 1.23 18.14 0.61
CA PRO A 51 1.03 16.70 0.49
C PRO A 51 2.18 15.88 1.09
N LEU A 52 3.41 16.42 1.13
CA LEU A 52 4.55 15.80 1.83
C LEU A 52 4.39 15.87 3.36
N THR A 53 3.80 16.94 3.88
CA THR A 53 3.46 17.06 5.30
C THR A 53 2.34 16.10 5.67
N ASP A 54 1.32 15.98 4.82
CA ASP A 54 0.25 15.00 4.99
C ASP A 54 0.80 13.56 4.99
N LEU A 55 1.73 13.26 4.07
CA LEU A 55 2.43 11.97 4.02
C LEU A 55 3.15 11.66 5.33
N ASN A 56 3.80 12.63 5.97
CA ASN A 56 4.48 12.37 7.25
C ASN A 56 3.54 11.82 8.33
N GLN A 57 2.31 12.33 8.38
CA GLN A 57 1.33 11.87 9.36
C GLN A 57 0.97 10.39 9.14
N TYR A 58 0.84 9.98 7.88
CA TYR A 58 0.62 8.58 7.55
C TYR A 58 1.84 7.71 7.84
N LEU A 59 3.05 8.20 7.53
CA LEU A 59 4.28 7.47 7.83
C LEU A 59 4.44 7.22 9.34
N ASP A 60 4.12 8.22 10.17
CA ASP A 60 4.19 8.09 11.62
C ASP A 60 3.14 7.11 12.15
N ALA A 61 1.92 7.16 11.61
CA ALA A 61 0.81 6.29 12.04
C ALA A 61 1.00 4.80 11.69
N PHE A 62 1.72 4.50 10.60
CA PHE A 62 1.92 3.13 10.10
C PHE A 62 3.37 2.65 10.22
N THR A 63 4.11 3.19 11.20
CA THR A 63 5.53 2.85 11.44
C THR A 63 5.78 1.34 11.46
N ASP A 64 4.97 0.56 12.18
CA ASP A 64 5.12 -0.90 12.26
C ASP A 64 5.07 -1.60 10.89
N ALA A 65 4.16 -1.16 10.00
CA ALA A 65 4.02 -1.73 8.66
C ALA A 65 5.19 -1.32 7.76
N ILE A 66 5.71 -0.11 7.94
CA ILE A 66 6.86 0.43 7.20
C ILE A 66 8.14 -0.29 7.61
N GLU A 67 8.36 -0.49 8.91
CA GLU A 67 9.53 -1.24 9.43
C GLU A 67 9.53 -2.69 8.96
N GLN A 68 8.35 -3.28 8.80
CA GLN A 68 8.20 -4.61 8.22
C GLN A 68 8.33 -4.63 6.69
N GLY A 69 8.47 -3.49 6.02
CA GLY A 69 8.57 -3.37 4.56
C GLY A 69 7.26 -3.62 3.81
N ARG A 70 6.10 -3.59 4.50
CA ARG A 70 4.79 -3.99 3.96
C ARG A 70 3.97 -2.77 3.56
N VAL A 71 4.58 -1.86 2.81
CA VAL A 71 3.95 -0.57 2.47
C VAL A 71 4.22 -0.15 1.02
N VAL A 72 3.22 0.46 0.38
CA VAL A 72 3.34 1.12 -0.94
C VAL A 72 2.64 2.48 -0.88
N ILE A 73 3.20 3.48 -1.54
CA ILE A 73 2.62 4.82 -1.62
C ILE A 73 2.10 5.06 -3.04
N GLY A 74 0.80 5.32 -3.16
CA GLY A 74 0.18 5.85 -4.37
C GLY A 74 0.01 7.36 -4.26
N VAL A 75 0.42 8.11 -5.29
CA VAL A 75 0.25 9.56 -5.33
C VAL A 75 -0.69 9.94 -6.47
N GLY A 76 -1.83 10.52 -6.10
CA GLY A 76 -2.88 10.92 -7.01
C GLY A 76 -2.72 12.33 -7.58
N ARG A 77 -3.34 12.56 -8.74
CA ARG A 77 -3.46 13.87 -9.39
C ARG A 77 -2.13 14.55 -9.75
N MET A 78 -1.07 13.76 -9.96
CA MET A 78 0.23 14.29 -10.39
C MET A 78 0.20 14.91 -11.80
N GLU A 79 -0.72 14.49 -12.67
CA GLU A 79 -0.87 15.11 -14.00
C GLU A 79 -1.42 16.53 -13.91
N GLU A 80 -2.44 16.77 -13.08
CA GLU A 80 -3.04 18.09 -12.90
C GLU A 80 -2.25 18.97 -11.92
N TYR A 81 -1.55 18.35 -10.96
CA TYR A 81 -0.72 19.00 -9.96
C TYR A 81 0.69 18.38 -10.01
N PRO A 82 1.58 18.89 -10.88
CA PRO A 82 2.89 18.27 -11.14
C PRO A 82 3.93 18.52 -10.04
N LEU A 83 3.62 19.37 -9.05
CA LEU A 83 4.49 19.67 -7.93
C LEU A 83 3.76 19.41 -6.61
N PRO A 84 4.42 18.74 -5.64
CA PRO A 84 5.72 18.07 -5.74
C PRO A 84 5.74 16.95 -6.80
N ASN A 85 6.87 16.80 -7.48
CA ASN A 85 7.06 15.73 -8.46
C ASN A 85 7.49 14.44 -7.75
N LEU A 86 7.57 13.33 -8.49
CA LEU A 86 7.98 12.04 -7.92
C LEU A 86 9.34 12.09 -7.22
N GLU A 87 10.31 12.83 -7.78
CA GLU A 87 11.65 12.99 -7.17
C GLU A 87 11.57 13.61 -5.78
N ALA A 88 10.76 14.66 -5.59
CA ALA A 88 10.56 15.27 -4.27
C ALA A 88 9.97 14.29 -3.25
N TYR A 89 9.10 13.36 -3.67
CA TYR A 89 8.62 12.29 -2.77
C TYR A 89 9.75 11.31 -2.40
N LEU A 90 10.58 10.92 -3.36
CA LEU A 90 11.70 10.01 -3.12
C LEU A 90 12.75 10.65 -2.19
N GLU A 91 13.11 11.91 -2.43
CA GLU A 91 14.01 12.69 -1.56
C GLU A 91 13.43 12.82 -0.13
N HIS A 92 12.13 13.06 -0.02
CA HIS A 92 11.45 13.19 1.27
C HIS A 92 11.46 11.88 2.07
N LEU A 93 11.34 10.74 1.40
CA LEU A 93 11.47 9.41 2.01
C LEU A 93 12.92 9.07 2.35
N ASP A 94 13.87 9.41 1.47
CA ASP A 94 15.31 9.20 1.70
C ASP A 94 15.82 9.99 2.92
N ALA A 95 15.33 11.22 3.12
CA ALA A 95 15.61 12.02 4.31
C ALA A 95 15.14 11.33 5.62
N ARG A 96 14.18 10.40 5.52
CA ARG A 96 13.68 9.56 6.62
C ARG A 96 14.29 8.16 6.63
N GLN A 97 15.25 7.87 5.74
CA GLN A 97 15.87 6.56 5.55
C GLN A 97 14.86 5.45 5.20
N LEU A 98 13.79 5.81 4.48
CA LEU A 98 12.73 4.89 4.09
C LEU A 98 12.87 4.52 2.62
N LEU A 99 12.91 3.21 2.35
CA LEU A 99 12.86 2.66 0.99
C LEU A 99 11.48 2.07 0.75
N VAL A 100 10.56 2.89 0.24
CA VAL A 100 9.16 2.54 0.00
C VAL A 100 8.81 2.82 -1.46
N PRO A 101 8.17 1.88 -2.19
CA PRO A 101 7.71 2.15 -3.55
C PRO A 101 6.72 3.32 -3.60
N VAL A 102 6.98 4.28 -4.49
CA VAL A 102 6.09 5.43 -4.76
C VAL A 102 5.62 5.38 -6.21
N ILE A 103 4.31 5.38 -6.42
CA ILE A 103 3.69 5.16 -7.73
C ILE A 103 2.70 6.29 -8.02
N PRO A 104 2.84 7.03 -9.13
CA PRO A 104 1.77 7.92 -9.61
C PRO A 104 0.54 7.10 -10.02
N VAL A 105 -0.64 7.46 -9.52
CA VAL A 105 -1.87 6.67 -9.71
C VAL A 105 -3.12 7.53 -9.86
N ASP A 106 -4.08 7.05 -10.63
CA ASP A 106 -5.47 7.48 -10.53
C ASP A 106 -6.31 6.31 -9.98
N VAL A 107 -6.77 6.45 -8.73
CA VAL A 107 -7.59 5.42 -8.06
C VAL A 107 -8.96 5.17 -8.71
N ARG A 108 -9.36 6.00 -9.69
CA ARG A 108 -10.54 5.76 -10.52
C ARG A 108 -10.26 4.76 -11.65
N ARG A 109 -9.00 4.51 -11.97
CA ARG A 109 -8.56 3.55 -12.98
C ARG A 109 -8.25 2.21 -12.32
N ARG A 110 -8.90 1.15 -12.81
CA ARG A 110 -8.70 -0.21 -12.30
C ARG A 110 -7.24 -0.65 -12.35
N ASP A 111 -6.55 -0.37 -13.46
CA ASP A 111 -5.17 -0.82 -13.68
C ASP A 111 -4.19 -0.22 -12.66
N ASP A 112 -4.39 1.05 -12.29
CA ASP A 112 -3.55 1.75 -11.32
C ASP A 112 -3.76 1.19 -9.90
N VAL A 113 -5.01 0.86 -9.57
CA VAL A 113 -5.34 0.20 -8.30
C VAL A 113 -4.71 -1.20 -8.24
N LEU A 114 -4.79 -1.96 -9.33
CA LEU A 114 -4.14 -3.27 -9.42
C LEU A 114 -2.62 -3.15 -9.30
N LEU A 115 -2.00 -2.14 -9.92
CA LEU A 115 -0.58 -1.90 -9.80
C LEU A 115 -0.14 -1.65 -8.35
N LEU A 116 -0.90 -0.88 -7.57
CA LEU A 116 -0.60 -0.66 -6.14
C LEU A 116 -0.68 -1.97 -5.34
N ILE A 117 -1.74 -2.75 -5.58
CA ILE A 117 -1.97 -4.02 -4.90
C ILE A 117 -0.87 -5.03 -5.27
N GLU A 118 -0.55 -5.18 -6.57
CA GLU A 118 0.53 -6.05 -7.03
C GLU A 118 1.89 -5.62 -6.46
N SER A 119 2.15 -4.31 -6.39
CA SER A 119 3.41 -3.80 -5.82
C SER A 119 3.51 -4.13 -4.34
N LEU A 120 2.40 -4.00 -3.59
CA LEU A 120 2.37 -4.36 -2.18
C LEU A 120 2.58 -5.87 -1.99
N PHE A 121 1.92 -6.69 -2.81
CA PHE A 121 2.12 -8.13 -2.76
C PHE A 121 3.58 -8.52 -3.00
N ARG A 122 4.24 -7.94 -4.00
CA ARG A 122 5.67 -8.19 -4.24
C ARG A 122 6.55 -7.79 -3.06
N GLN A 123 6.24 -6.67 -2.39
CA GLN A 123 6.97 -6.31 -1.17
C GLN A 123 6.84 -7.40 -0.11
N ILE A 124 5.61 -7.88 0.14
CA ILE A 124 5.32 -8.95 1.10
C ILE A 124 6.01 -10.26 0.71
N GLU A 125 5.93 -10.67 -0.56
CA GLU A 125 6.57 -11.89 -1.08
C GLU A 125 8.09 -11.84 -0.87
N CYS A 126 8.76 -10.76 -1.28
CA CYS A 126 10.20 -10.62 -1.09
C CYS A 126 10.60 -10.71 0.39
N LEU A 127 9.77 -10.23 1.31
CA LEU A 127 10.02 -10.35 2.75
C LEU A 127 9.84 -11.79 3.25
N LEU A 128 8.85 -12.51 2.72
CA LEU A 128 8.61 -13.90 3.07
C LEU A 128 9.71 -14.82 2.53
N GLU A 129 10.21 -14.60 1.31
CA GLU A 129 11.36 -15.32 0.75
C GLU A 129 12.65 -15.11 1.56
N VAL A 130 12.84 -13.92 2.14
CA VAL A 130 14.00 -13.63 3.00
C VAL A 130 13.88 -14.31 4.37
N THR A 131 12.67 -14.61 4.83
CA THR A 131 12.41 -15.15 6.18
C THR A 131 12.10 -16.65 6.21
N ALA A 132 11.77 -17.27 5.08
CA ALA A 132 11.37 -18.66 4.98
C ALA A 132 12.45 -19.56 4.35
N ASP A 133 12.78 -20.66 5.02
CA ASP A 133 13.24 -21.87 4.35
C ASP A 133 12.05 -22.46 3.54
N GLY A 134 11.90 -22.01 2.29
CA GLY A 134 11.17 -22.69 1.20
C GLY A 134 9.63 -22.79 1.26
N GLU A 135 9.04 -23.37 2.31
CA GLU A 135 7.66 -23.90 2.24
C GLU A 135 6.55 -22.84 2.25
N ALA A 136 6.73 -21.71 2.95
CA ALA A 136 5.70 -20.67 2.98
C ALA A 136 5.63 -19.90 1.66
N ALA A 137 6.78 -19.64 1.02
CA ALA A 137 6.85 -18.85 -0.22
C ALA A 137 6.13 -19.53 -1.39
N ASP A 138 6.12 -20.86 -1.44
CA ASP A 138 5.46 -21.64 -2.49
C ASP A 138 3.92 -21.53 -2.44
N ASP A 139 3.30 -21.57 -1.24
CA ASP A 139 1.85 -21.41 -1.08
C ASP A 139 1.39 -19.97 -1.43
N TRP A 140 2.21 -18.98 -1.08
CA TRP A 140 1.95 -17.57 -1.40
C TRP A 140 2.05 -17.28 -2.89
N SER A 141 3.07 -17.80 -3.56
CA SER A 141 3.27 -17.59 -5.00
C SER A 141 2.18 -18.29 -5.84
N GLU A 142 1.65 -19.43 -5.39
CA GLU A 142 0.49 -20.08 -6.02
C GLU A 142 -0.80 -19.26 -5.85
N LEU A 143 -1.01 -18.65 -4.67
CA LEU A 143 -2.13 -17.73 -4.41
C LEU A 143 -2.09 -16.49 -5.31
N VAL A 144 -0.92 -15.85 -5.44
CA VAL A 144 -0.75 -14.65 -6.29
C VAL A 144 -0.90 -14.99 -7.77
N ARG A 145 -0.39 -16.14 -8.23
CA ARG A 145 -0.61 -16.62 -9.61
C ARG A 145 -2.10 -16.81 -9.90
N THR A 146 -2.82 -17.45 -8.98
CA THR A 146 -4.27 -17.69 -9.12
C THR A 146 -5.08 -16.38 -9.12
N ALA A 147 -4.66 -15.39 -8.32
CA ALA A 147 -5.29 -14.07 -8.27
C ALA A 147 -5.18 -13.31 -9.61
N ARG A 148 -4.06 -13.46 -10.31
CA ARG A 148 -3.85 -12.83 -11.63
C ARG A 148 -4.68 -13.50 -12.72
N GLU A 149 -4.78 -14.83 -12.67
CA GLU A 149 -5.55 -15.62 -13.64
C GLU A 149 -7.08 -15.49 -13.46
N GLY A 150 -7.57 -15.27 -12.23
CA GLY A 150 -9.01 -15.14 -11.94
C GLY A 150 -9.62 -13.74 -12.18
N SER A 151 -8.87 -12.82 -12.80
CA SER A 151 -9.26 -11.42 -12.95
C SER A 151 -9.87 -11.03 -14.31
N GLU A 152 -10.12 -12.01 -15.19
CA GLU A 152 -10.91 -11.88 -16.44
C GLU A 152 -12.42 -11.72 -16.20
#